data_AF-A0A3B8HIU5-F1
#
_entry.id   AF-A0A3B8HIU5-F1
#
_cell.length_a   1.000
_cell.length_b   1.000
_cell.length_c   1.000
_cell.angle_alpha   90.00
_cell.angle_beta   90.00
_cell.angle_gamma   90.00
#
_symmetry.space_group_name_H-M   'P 1'
#
loop_
_entity.id
_entity.type
_entity.pdbx_description
1 polymer ?
#
loop_
_entity_poly.entity_id
_entity_poly.type
_entity_poly.pdbx_seq_one_letter_code
_entity_poly.pdbx_strand_id
1 'polypeptide(L)'
;MLESTAITESGKVHMKRSAALAALLLVLMTPFAAWSRGGGGCIEQGTPILTPAGPVAIERLQAGDTVWNLTTGRPREATVRSLSVVDPERYIEISAGHTRLRVTEEHPLMVALGEYRMARELQKGDRVYLTGQDGIRPYRIDSIRSVPGDRPAYNLLVSPGGTFAANGLVVHNKGCFLPETPVLRPDGTETPISTLHRGEEVLAYTPEGRMVKAKVRDVLRHRVDEYLVLQTDRASLRVTREHPFYVGRGTFKTLETLQIGDTVLAWDGESLSEQRILSIEAVHEKVPVFNLQTDQPNTFLAGSLAVHNKGGGCFPTGTQVGTPQGPVPIESLTHGDHILTLDEQGSPVQAPVEGVFVSKNTLWRIETDHGVLLTTKEHPVALWEGGFRWASRLQPGDVIRHWQDGQLDPYKVIGSTAAPGETLVVNLQVGEPHTFLAEGVLVHNKGGGCFPGGTPIRTPTGQVSIETLSPGDDVLAVDPQGNMVVSHVERIHRTRALPFSVRTDGSPLITTADHPLAFPDGRFVRAGDLQSGNKILNWAGG
;
A
#
# COMPACT_ATOMS: atom_id res chain seq x y z
N MET A 1 84.67 52.38 -1.43
CA MET A 1 83.82 51.73 -0.41
C MET A 1 83.84 50.25 -0.73
N LEU A 2 84.36 49.49 0.22
CA LEU A 2 84.96 48.15 0.16
C LEU A 2 83.94 47.06 -0.24
N GLU A 3 84.26 46.22 -1.24
CA GLU A 3 84.70 44.79 -1.13
C GLU A 3 83.55 43.81 -0.81
N SER A 4 83.46 42.57 -1.29
CA SER A 4 84.18 41.78 -2.28
C SER A 4 83.40 40.45 -2.46
N THR A 5 83.46 39.88 -3.67
CA THR A 5 83.47 38.44 -4.06
C THR A 5 82.52 37.40 -3.44
N ALA A 6 81.77 36.76 -4.37
CA ALA A 6 81.54 35.33 -4.62
C ALA A 6 81.92 34.26 -3.56
N ILE A 7 81.08 33.21 -3.45
CA ILE A 7 81.37 31.77 -3.74
C ILE A 7 80.18 30.87 -3.30
N THR A 8 80.13 29.71 -3.94
CA THR A 8 79.20 28.57 -4.04
C THR A 8 78.95 27.72 -2.78
N GLU A 9 78.08 26.70 -2.96
CA GLU A 9 77.86 25.48 -2.16
C GLU A 9 77.04 25.65 -0.88
N SER A 10 76.39 24.65 -0.28
CA SER A 10 75.82 23.35 -0.64
C SER A 10 75.08 22.92 0.65
N GLY A 11 74.21 21.90 0.58
CA GLY A 11 74.00 21.04 1.74
C GLY A 11 72.84 21.35 2.70
N LYS A 12 71.91 20.38 2.70
CA LYS A 12 71.16 19.89 3.87
C LYS A 12 70.04 20.79 4.42
N VAL A 13 68.85 20.61 3.86
CA VAL A 13 67.60 20.83 4.58
C VAL A 13 67.49 19.79 5.70
N HIS A 14 67.54 20.27 6.94
CA HIS A 14 67.16 19.50 8.13
C HIS A 14 65.66 19.21 8.09
N MET A 15 65.35 17.91 7.98
CA MET A 15 64.01 17.36 8.11
C MET A 15 63.55 17.48 9.57
N LYS A 16 62.92 18.62 9.93
CA LYS A 16 62.13 18.72 11.16
C LYS A 16 60.82 17.97 10.93
N ARG A 17 60.68 16.87 11.67
CA ARG A 17 59.45 16.09 11.81
C ARG A 17 58.37 16.96 12.44
N SER A 18 57.54 17.57 11.60
CA SER A 18 56.22 18.06 12.01
C SER A 18 55.24 16.94 11.71
N ALA A 19 54.83 16.22 12.76
CA ALA A 19 53.74 15.28 12.72
C ALA A 19 52.43 16.04 12.44
N ALA A 20 52.14 16.26 11.16
CA ALA A 20 50.79 16.54 10.72
C ALA A 20 50.05 15.20 10.75
N LEU A 21 49.33 14.97 11.84
CA LEU A 21 48.33 13.92 11.94
C LEU A 21 47.24 14.26 10.92
N ALA A 22 47.45 13.87 9.66
CA ALA A 22 46.38 13.78 8.70
C ALA A 22 45.47 12.67 9.21
N ALA A 23 44.48 13.06 10.02
CA ALA A 23 43.32 12.23 10.29
C ALA A 23 42.64 12.04 8.94
N LEU A 24 43.06 10.98 8.26
CA LEU A 24 42.32 10.37 7.17
C LEU A 24 41.02 9.88 7.83
N LEU A 25 40.04 10.78 7.93
CA LEU A 25 38.66 10.40 8.14
C LEU A 25 38.28 9.61 6.89
N LEU A 26 38.56 8.31 6.95
CA LEU A 26 37.84 7.32 6.19
C LEU A 26 36.38 7.47 6.65
N VAL A 27 35.65 8.37 6.01
CA VAL A 27 34.20 8.28 5.97
C VAL A 27 33.94 6.99 5.22
N LEU A 28 33.83 5.90 5.97
CA LEU A 28 33.13 4.70 5.54
C LEU A 28 31.72 5.20 5.20
N MET A 29 31.54 5.58 3.94
CA MET A 29 30.23 5.67 3.30
C MET A 29 29.70 4.24 3.32
N THR A 30 29.15 3.82 4.45
CA THR A 30 28.18 2.73 4.44
C THR A 30 27.05 3.23 3.56
N PRO A 31 26.71 2.52 2.47
CA PRO A 31 25.55 2.90 1.69
C PRO A 31 24.35 2.69 2.60
N PHE A 32 23.81 3.78 3.15
CA PHE A 32 22.48 3.78 3.72
C PHE A 32 21.53 3.55 2.54
N ALA A 33 21.25 2.26 2.29
CA ALA A 33 20.10 1.86 1.51
C ALA A 33 18.88 2.33 2.31
N ALA A 34 18.33 3.48 1.94
CA ALA A 34 17.00 3.88 2.36
C ALA A 34 16.03 2.80 1.84
N TRP A 35 15.57 1.93 2.74
CA TRP A 35 14.61 0.89 2.41
C TRP A 35 13.26 1.52 2.10
N SER A 36 12.97 1.66 0.81
CA SER A 36 11.62 1.96 0.32
C SER A 36 10.71 0.77 0.64
N ARG A 37 9.63 0.96 1.40
CA ARG A 37 8.55 -0.05 1.53
C ARG A 37 7.73 -0.03 0.23
N GLY A 38 8.27 -0.73 -0.78
CA GLY A 38 7.86 -0.64 -2.17
C GLY A 38 6.45 -1.15 -2.45
N GLY A 39 5.60 -0.30 -3.04
CA GLY A 39 4.27 -0.67 -3.53
C GLY A 39 4.25 -1.50 -4.84
N GLY A 40 5.10 -2.50 -4.98
CA GLY A 40 5.09 -3.45 -6.11
C GLY A 40 5.91 -4.68 -5.73
N GLY A 41 5.31 -5.87 -5.77
CA GLY A 41 5.80 -6.96 -4.93
C GLY A 41 7.22 -7.43 -5.23
N CYS A 42 7.82 -8.10 -4.27
CA CYS A 42 9.21 -8.55 -4.26
C CYS A 42 9.32 -10.06 -4.01
N ILE A 43 10.49 -10.65 -4.16
CA ILE A 43 10.77 -12.09 -4.12
C ILE A 43 11.94 -12.35 -3.17
N GLU A 44 11.88 -13.41 -2.35
CA GLU A 44 12.91 -13.68 -1.35
C GLU A 44 14.32 -13.85 -1.96
N GLN A 45 15.33 -13.32 -1.29
CA GLN A 45 16.75 -13.57 -1.56
C GLN A 45 17.05 -15.06 -1.77
N GLY A 46 17.92 -15.36 -2.73
CA GLY A 46 18.35 -16.72 -3.07
C GLY A 46 17.41 -17.43 -4.05
N THR A 47 16.29 -16.81 -4.44
CA THR A 47 15.37 -17.38 -5.43
C THR A 47 16.05 -17.49 -6.80
N PRO A 48 16.08 -18.68 -7.44
CA PRO A 48 16.69 -18.84 -8.75
C PRO A 48 15.77 -18.31 -9.86
N ILE A 49 16.25 -17.37 -10.66
CA ILE A 49 15.57 -16.80 -11.82
C ILE A 49 16.08 -17.49 -13.08
N LEU A 50 15.17 -17.89 -13.97
CA LEU A 50 15.54 -18.64 -15.18
C LEU A 50 16.18 -17.73 -16.23
N THR A 51 17.44 -18.02 -16.60
CA THR A 51 18.19 -17.35 -17.68
C THR A 51 18.48 -18.31 -18.84
N PRO A 52 18.90 -17.83 -20.03
CA PRO A 52 19.36 -18.70 -21.12
C PRO A 52 20.56 -19.59 -20.75
N ALA A 53 21.42 -19.15 -19.83
CA ALA A 53 22.57 -19.92 -19.35
C ALA A 53 22.24 -20.86 -18.17
N GLY A 54 20.99 -20.86 -17.70
CA GLY A 54 20.52 -21.63 -16.54
C GLY A 54 20.01 -20.75 -15.39
N PRO A 55 19.55 -21.33 -14.28
CA PRO A 55 19.01 -20.55 -13.17
C PRO A 55 20.09 -19.76 -12.42
N VAL A 56 19.83 -18.48 -12.13
CA VAL A 56 20.73 -17.58 -11.38
C VAL A 56 19.98 -17.00 -10.19
N ALA A 57 20.58 -16.99 -8.99
CA ALA A 57 19.94 -16.39 -7.81
C ALA A 57 19.63 -14.90 -8.01
N ILE A 58 18.44 -14.45 -7.58
CA ILE A 58 17.90 -13.12 -7.87
C ILE A 58 18.83 -11.96 -7.46
N GLU A 59 19.52 -12.11 -6.33
CA GLU A 59 20.45 -11.10 -5.80
C GLU A 59 21.78 -11.01 -6.57
N ARG A 60 22.08 -12.00 -7.42
CA ARG A 60 23.28 -12.01 -8.27
C ARG A 60 23.04 -11.43 -9.65
N LEU A 61 21.78 -11.25 -10.04
CA LEU A 61 21.42 -10.64 -11.31
C LEU A 61 21.73 -9.15 -11.31
N GLN A 62 22.22 -8.67 -12.43
CA GLN A 62 22.59 -7.29 -12.66
C GLN A 62 21.89 -6.74 -13.90
N ALA A 63 21.82 -5.41 -14.00
CA ALA A 63 21.32 -4.76 -15.19
C ALA A 63 22.15 -5.20 -16.41
N GLY A 64 21.50 -5.74 -17.44
CA GLY A 64 22.15 -6.31 -18.61
C GLY A 64 22.07 -7.83 -18.69
N ASP A 65 21.80 -8.54 -17.59
CA ASP A 65 21.64 -9.99 -17.60
C ASP A 65 20.36 -10.40 -18.34
N THR A 66 20.43 -11.50 -19.08
CA THR A 66 19.28 -12.00 -19.87
C THR A 66 18.45 -12.98 -19.06
N VAL A 67 17.13 -12.86 -19.10
CA VAL A 67 16.13 -13.75 -18.48
C VAL A 67 15.07 -14.13 -19.51
N TRP A 68 14.24 -15.13 -19.22
CA TRP A 68 13.12 -15.49 -20.09
C TRP A 68 11.84 -14.73 -19.73
N ASN A 69 11.30 -13.97 -20.69
CA ASN A 69 9.92 -13.47 -20.69
C ASN A 69 8.96 -14.59 -21.12
N LEU A 70 7.81 -14.65 -20.46
CA LEU A 70 6.82 -15.72 -20.64
C LEU A 70 5.38 -15.21 -20.83
N THR A 71 5.17 -13.92 -21.07
CA THR A 71 3.85 -13.25 -21.16
C THR A 71 2.91 -13.92 -22.18
N THR A 72 3.46 -14.29 -23.35
CA THR A 72 2.69 -14.90 -24.46
C THR A 72 2.65 -16.44 -24.40
N GLY A 73 3.20 -17.01 -23.34
CA GLY A 73 3.36 -18.45 -23.13
C GLY A 73 4.52 -19.11 -23.86
N ARG A 74 5.12 -18.45 -24.85
CA ARG A 74 6.38 -18.87 -25.49
C ARG A 74 7.55 -18.08 -24.91
N PRO A 75 8.68 -18.73 -24.55
CA PRO A 75 9.86 -18.03 -24.05
C PRO A 75 10.40 -17.05 -25.08
N ARG A 76 10.64 -15.82 -24.64
CA ARG A 76 11.38 -14.79 -25.39
C ARG A 76 12.46 -14.21 -24.50
N GLU A 77 13.58 -13.82 -25.09
CA GLU A 77 14.64 -13.17 -24.31
C GLU A 77 14.16 -11.80 -23.83
N ALA A 78 14.40 -11.55 -22.55
CA ALA A 78 14.27 -10.25 -21.92
C ALA A 78 15.53 -9.97 -21.11
N THR A 79 15.75 -8.71 -20.73
CA THR A 79 16.89 -8.29 -19.95
C THR A 79 16.43 -7.77 -18.60
N VAL A 80 17.20 -8.08 -17.56
CA VAL A 80 17.13 -7.40 -16.28
C VAL A 80 17.59 -5.96 -16.47
N ARG A 81 16.76 -5.02 -16.02
CA ARG A 81 17.00 -3.58 -16.18
C ARG A 81 17.42 -2.92 -14.89
N SER A 82 16.83 -3.35 -13.78
CA SER A 82 17.18 -2.93 -12.44
C SER A 82 16.72 -3.94 -11.42
N LEU A 83 17.39 -3.92 -10.28
CA LEU A 83 17.07 -4.70 -9.09
C LEU A 83 16.77 -3.71 -7.96
N SER A 84 15.67 -3.89 -7.23
CA SER A 84 15.40 -3.16 -5.99
C SER A 84 15.29 -4.13 -4.82
N VAL A 85 15.67 -3.68 -3.63
CA VAL A 85 15.67 -4.49 -2.41
C VAL A 85 14.85 -3.83 -1.31
N VAL A 86 14.11 -4.64 -0.56
CA VAL A 86 13.31 -4.23 0.60
C VAL A 86 13.41 -5.29 1.69
N ASP A 87 13.14 -4.92 2.94
CA ASP A 87 13.04 -5.88 4.05
C ASP A 87 11.57 -6.08 4.42
N PRO A 88 10.91 -7.14 3.92
CA PRO A 88 9.52 -7.37 4.22
C PRO A 88 9.35 -7.97 5.61
N GLU A 89 8.24 -7.67 6.27
CA GLU A 89 7.91 -8.32 7.54
C GLU A 89 7.50 -9.80 7.35
N ARG A 90 7.03 -10.17 6.16
CA ARG A 90 6.59 -11.53 5.80
C ARG A 90 6.63 -11.80 4.30
N TYR A 91 6.77 -13.08 3.95
CA TYR A 91 6.56 -13.62 2.61
C TYR A 91 5.30 -14.48 2.55
N ILE A 92 4.84 -14.72 1.33
CA ILE A 92 3.97 -15.81 0.93
C ILE A 92 4.84 -16.87 0.24
N GLU A 93 4.96 -18.05 0.84
CA GLU A 93 5.60 -19.22 0.26
C GLU A 93 4.57 -20.06 -0.51
N ILE A 94 4.75 -20.20 -1.82
CA ILE A 94 3.90 -20.93 -2.78
C ILE A 94 4.67 -22.16 -3.24
N SER A 95 4.12 -23.35 -3.05
CA SER A 95 4.60 -24.57 -3.71
C SER A 95 3.60 -25.01 -4.78
N ALA A 96 4.08 -25.27 -5.99
CA ALA A 96 3.27 -25.74 -7.12
C ALA A 96 4.12 -26.70 -7.97
N GLY A 97 3.57 -27.86 -8.32
CA GLY A 97 4.33 -28.91 -8.99
C GLY A 97 5.59 -29.30 -8.21
N HIS A 98 6.75 -29.11 -8.82
CA HIS A 98 8.05 -29.41 -8.22
C HIS A 98 8.76 -28.16 -7.65
N THR A 99 8.08 -27.01 -7.63
CA THR A 99 8.70 -25.76 -7.17
C THR A 99 8.10 -25.20 -5.89
N ARG A 100 8.87 -24.32 -5.25
CA ARG A 100 8.52 -23.53 -4.07
C ARG A 100 9.12 -22.12 -4.20
N LEU A 101 8.31 -21.09 -4.13
CA LEU A 101 8.70 -19.69 -4.30
C LEU A 101 8.21 -18.86 -3.11
N ARG A 102 9.03 -17.93 -2.60
CA ARG A 102 8.62 -16.94 -1.59
C ARG A 102 8.57 -15.56 -2.19
N VAL A 103 7.43 -14.90 -2.11
CA VAL A 103 7.19 -13.55 -2.63
C VAL A 103 6.45 -12.69 -1.61
N THR A 104 6.53 -11.37 -1.69
CA THR A 104 5.70 -10.49 -0.87
C THR A 104 4.24 -10.61 -1.28
N GLU A 105 3.34 -10.24 -0.37
CA GLU A 105 1.89 -10.43 -0.52
C GLU A 105 1.31 -9.76 -1.77
N GLU A 106 1.90 -8.65 -2.21
CA GLU A 106 1.50 -7.87 -3.36
C GLU A 106 2.20 -8.26 -4.67
N HIS A 107 3.04 -9.30 -4.68
CA HIS A 107 3.73 -9.74 -5.90
C HIS A 107 2.76 -10.48 -6.83
N PRO A 108 2.58 -10.05 -8.09
CA PRO A 108 1.67 -10.69 -9.02
C PRO A 108 2.27 -11.97 -9.64
N LEU A 109 1.50 -13.07 -9.62
CA LEU A 109 1.79 -14.29 -10.37
C LEU A 109 0.79 -14.49 -11.51
N MET A 110 1.25 -15.12 -12.59
CA MET A 110 0.42 -15.39 -13.76
C MET A 110 -0.56 -16.53 -13.48
N VAL A 111 -1.86 -16.24 -13.64
CA VAL A 111 -2.96 -17.20 -13.42
C VAL A 111 -3.68 -17.60 -14.71
N ALA A 112 -3.58 -16.77 -15.74
CA ALA A 112 -3.88 -17.08 -17.14
C ALA A 112 -2.92 -16.29 -18.05
N LEU A 113 -2.90 -16.59 -19.35
CA LEU A 113 -2.00 -15.89 -20.28
C LEU A 113 -2.28 -14.38 -20.29
N GLY A 114 -1.32 -13.58 -19.84
CA GLY A 114 -1.46 -12.12 -19.68
C GLY A 114 -2.35 -11.67 -18.50
N GLU A 115 -2.82 -12.60 -17.67
CA GLU A 115 -3.63 -12.29 -16.48
C GLU A 115 -2.83 -12.59 -15.22
N TYR A 116 -2.76 -11.60 -14.33
CA TYR A 116 -1.99 -11.69 -13.10
C TYR A 116 -2.86 -11.42 -11.88
N ARG A 117 -2.55 -12.16 -10.82
CA ARG A 117 -3.19 -12.04 -9.52
C ARG A 117 -2.12 -11.99 -8.46
N MET A 118 -2.31 -11.21 -7.41
CA MET A 118 -1.27 -11.11 -6.37
C MET A 118 -1.15 -12.39 -5.55
N ALA A 119 0.03 -12.61 -4.99
CA ALA A 119 0.32 -13.74 -4.11
C ALA A 119 -0.66 -13.87 -2.94
N ARG A 120 -1.10 -12.75 -2.34
CA ARG A 120 -2.09 -12.75 -1.25
C ARG A 120 -3.52 -13.11 -1.68
N GLU A 121 -3.79 -13.06 -2.98
CA GLU A 121 -5.07 -13.40 -3.61
C GLU A 121 -5.04 -14.81 -4.23
N LEU A 122 -3.93 -15.54 -4.09
CA LEU A 122 -3.81 -16.95 -4.51
C LEU A 122 -4.10 -17.89 -3.35
N GLN A 123 -4.64 -19.06 -3.68
CA GLN A 123 -4.89 -20.14 -2.74
C GLN A 123 -4.48 -21.51 -3.31
N LYS A 124 -4.38 -22.52 -2.45
CA LYS A 124 -4.12 -23.91 -2.89
C LYS A 124 -5.17 -24.32 -3.93
N GLY A 125 -4.72 -24.91 -5.03
CA GLY A 125 -5.57 -25.32 -6.13
C GLY A 125 -5.73 -24.28 -7.23
N ASP A 126 -5.44 -23.00 -6.98
CA ASP A 126 -5.43 -21.98 -8.03
C ASP A 126 -4.40 -22.32 -9.09
N ARG A 127 -4.71 -21.91 -10.32
CA ARG A 127 -3.80 -22.09 -11.44
C ARG A 127 -2.72 -21.03 -11.39
N VAL A 128 -1.48 -21.50 -11.43
CA VAL A 128 -0.29 -20.69 -11.65
C VAL A 128 0.50 -21.29 -12.79
N TYR A 129 1.16 -20.45 -13.57
CA TYR A 129 1.94 -20.94 -14.69
C TYR A 129 3.37 -21.25 -14.26
N LEU A 130 3.86 -22.42 -14.65
CA LEU A 130 5.25 -22.81 -14.47
C LEU A 130 5.92 -23.07 -15.81
N THR A 131 7.24 -22.86 -15.84
CA THR A 131 8.09 -23.23 -16.98
C THR A 131 8.25 -24.74 -17.11
N GLY A 132 8.19 -25.25 -18.33
CA GLY A 132 8.52 -26.62 -18.73
C GLY A 132 9.44 -26.63 -19.95
N GLN A 133 9.67 -27.81 -20.56
CA GLN A 133 10.64 -27.96 -21.66
C GLN A 133 10.35 -27.11 -22.90
N ASP A 134 9.07 -26.84 -23.22
CA ASP A 134 8.66 -26.14 -24.46
C ASP A 134 7.86 -24.84 -24.23
N GLY A 135 7.91 -24.26 -23.02
CA GLY A 135 7.14 -23.06 -22.66
C GLY A 135 6.47 -23.17 -21.30
N ILE A 136 5.35 -22.49 -21.09
CA ILE A 136 4.65 -22.49 -19.79
C ILE A 136 3.41 -23.37 -19.80
N ARG A 137 3.11 -23.96 -18.63
CA ARG A 137 1.92 -24.77 -18.43
C ARG A 137 1.26 -24.40 -17.11
N PRO A 138 -0.08 -24.47 -17.03
CA PRO A 138 -0.77 -24.24 -15.78
C PRO A 138 -0.55 -25.43 -14.83
N TYR A 139 -0.14 -25.14 -13.61
CA TYR A 139 -0.15 -26.07 -12.48
C TYR A 139 -1.11 -25.55 -11.43
N ARG A 140 -1.57 -26.47 -10.59
CA ARG A 140 -2.27 -26.09 -9.37
C ARG A 140 -1.26 -25.85 -8.27
N ILE A 141 -1.51 -24.84 -7.45
CA ILE A 141 -0.75 -24.63 -6.21
C ILE A 141 -1.01 -25.82 -5.28
N ASP A 142 0.05 -26.48 -4.80
CA ASP A 142 0.00 -27.61 -3.86
C ASP A 142 -0.07 -27.13 -2.40
N SER A 143 0.63 -26.04 -2.10
CA SER A 143 0.56 -25.36 -0.81
C SER A 143 0.89 -23.87 -0.96
N ILE A 144 0.28 -23.03 -0.13
CA ILE A 144 0.60 -21.60 -0.03
C ILE A 144 0.47 -21.18 1.43
N ARG A 145 1.44 -20.46 1.98
CA ARG A 145 1.42 -20.03 3.38
C ARG A 145 2.23 -18.76 3.60
N SER A 146 1.82 -17.95 4.58
CA SER A 146 2.66 -16.85 5.03
C SER A 146 3.82 -17.38 5.90
N VAL A 147 5.02 -16.86 5.68
CA VAL A 147 6.22 -17.17 6.46
C VAL A 147 6.91 -15.86 6.86
N PRO A 148 7.63 -15.83 8.00
CA PRO A 148 8.39 -14.65 8.41
C PRO A 148 9.37 -14.14 7.34
N GLY A 149 9.54 -12.82 7.29
CA GLY A 149 10.46 -12.15 6.38
C GLY A 149 11.88 -12.13 6.93
N ASP A 150 12.51 -13.30 7.00
CA ASP A 150 13.83 -13.44 7.65
C ASP A 150 15.01 -13.04 6.73
N ARG A 151 14.71 -12.66 5.48
CA ARG A 151 15.68 -12.27 4.45
C ARG A 151 15.14 -11.11 3.61
N PRO A 152 16.02 -10.29 3.01
CA PRO A 152 15.61 -9.23 2.09
C PRO A 152 14.87 -9.77 0.87
N ALA A 153 13.91 -9.01 0.37
CA ALA A 153 13.17 -9.28 -0.85
C ALA A 153 13.67 -8.42 -1.99
N TYR A 154 13.80 -9.01 -3.15
CA TYR A 154 14.26 -8.39 -4.37
C TYR A 154 13.13 -8.30 -5.39
N ASN A 155 13.00 -7.17 -6.07
CA ASN A 155 12.13 -7.04 -7.23
C ASN A 155 13.00 -6.80 -8.47
N LEU A 156 12.67 -7.50 -9.55
CA LEU A 156 13.30 -7.32 -10.84
C LEU A 156 12.39 -6.51 -11.75
N LEU A 157 13.02 -5.56 -12.42
CA LEU A 157 12.44 -4.95 -13.60
C LEU A 157 12.95 -5.69 -14.82
N VAL A 158 12.06 -6.42 -15.48
CA VAL A 158 12.37 -7.24 -16.66
C VAL A 158 11.68 -6.65 -17.88
N SER A 159 12.42 -6.53 -18.98
CA SER A 159 11.90 -5.99 -20.22
C SER A 159 12.52 -6.69 -21.44
N PRO A 160 11.79 -6.88 -22.55
CA PRO A 160 10.36 -6.62 -22.75
C PRO A 160 9.43 -7.48 -21.87
N GLY A 161 8.20 -6.99 -21.69
CA GLY A 161 6.97 -7.66 -21.24
C GLY A 161 6.82 -8.04 -19.76
N GLY A 162 7.70 -7.58 -18.88
CA GLY A 162 7.41 -7.51 -17.43
C GLY A 162 7.30 -8.85 -16.68
N THR A 163 7.41 -9.98 -17.38
CA THR A 163 7.34 -11.32 -16.79
C THR A 163 8.69 -12.00 -16.74
N PHE A 164 8.88 -12.84 -15.72
CA PHE A 164 10.01 -13.74 -15.62
C PHE A 164 9.65 -14.98 -14.80
N ALA A 165 10.46 -16.02 -14.90
CA ALA A 165 10.29 -17.23 -14.09
C ALA A 165 11.15 -17.17 -12.83
N ALA A 166 10.50 -17.09 -11.68
CA ALA A 166 11.10 -17.14 -10.36
C ALA A 166 10.89 -18.52 -9.75
N ASN A 167 11.98 -19.26 -9.58
CA ASN A 167 11.99 -20.69 -9.30
C ASN A 167 11.01 -21.47 -10.20
N GLY A 168 10.97 -21.14 -11.49
CA GLY A 168 10.06 -21.78 -12.43
C GLY A 168 8.60 -21.32 -12.39
N LEU A 169 8.13 -20.53 -11.41
CA LEU A 169 6.81 -19.87 -11.43
C LEU A 169 6.86 -18.57 -12.22
N VAL A 170 5.86 -18.31 -13.07
CA VAL A 170 5.77 -17.08 -13.85
C VAL A 170 5.17 -15.96 -13.01
N VAL A 171 5.96 -14.90 -12.84
CA VAL A 171 5.60 -13.73 -12.04
C VAL A 171 5.73 -12.46 -12.85
N HIS A 172 5.14 -11.36 -12.36
CA HIS A 172 5.05 -10.09 -13.07
C HIS A 172 5.62 -8.92 -12.25
N ASN A 173 6.13 -7.89 -12.91
CA ASN A 173 6.75 -6.70 -12.31
C ASN A 173 5.74 -5.54 -12.06
N LYS A 174 6.26 -4.35 -11.70
CA LYS A 174 5.49 -3.13 -11.38
C LYS A 174 5.32 -2.24 -12.62
N GLY A 175 4.07 -1.92 -12.98
CA GLY A 175 3.76 -1.00 -14.08
C GLY A 175 4.23 0.43 -13.84
N CYS A 176 4.74 1.09 -14.88
CA CYS A 176 5.40 2.38 -14.84
C CYS A 176 5.09 3.23 -16.09
N PHE A 177 5.45 4.52 -16.07
CA PHE A 177 5.25 5.50 -17.13
C PHE A 177 6.57 6.14 -17.54
N LEU A 178 6.70 6.68 -18.75
CA LEU A 178 7.93 7.38 -19.16
C LEU A 178 8.16 8.69 -18.35
N PRO A 179 9.42 9.20 -18.21
CA PRO A 179 9.76 10.33 -17.35
C PRO A 179 8.98 11.61 -17.64
N GLU A 180 8.70 11.82 -18.93
CA GLU A 180 7.96 12.96 -19.45
C GLU A 180 6.45 12.86 -19.21
N THR A 181 5.94 11.69 -18.78
CA THR A 181 4.50 11.50 -18.56
C THR A 181 3.97 12.58 -17.63
N PRO A 182 3.06 13.45 -18.11
CA PRO A 182 2.55 14.52 -17.30
C PRO A 182 1.59 13.97 -16.26
N VAL A 183 1.81 14.37 -15.01
CA VAL A 183 0.89 14.12 -13.90
C VAL A 183 0.18 15.43 -13.60
N LEU A 184 -1.14 15.38 -13.64
CA LEU A 184 -1.95 16.56 -13.43
C LEU A 184 -1.89 17.00 -11.97
N ARG A 185 -1.65 18.28 -11.73
CA ARG A 185 -1.62 18.90 -10.41
C ARG A 185 -2.95 19.59 -10.10
N PRO A 186 -3.25 19.85 -8.82
CA PRO A 186 -4.52 20.49 -8.47
C PRO A 186 -4.70 21.93 -8.97
N ASP A 187 -3.62 22.60 -9.34
CA ASP A 187 -3.64 23.94 -9.93
C ASP A 187 -3.84 23.91 -11.46
N GLY A 188 -4.09 22.73 -12.03
CA GLY A 188 -4.26 22.52 -13.47
C GLY A 188 -2.95 22.45 -14.25
N THR A 189 -1.79 22.63 -13.59
CA THR A 189 -0.50 22.42 -14.23
C THR A 189 -0.21 20.93 -14.39
N GLU A 190 0.57 20.61 -15.40
CA GLU A 190 1.09 19.26 -15.59
C GLU A 190 2.56 19.23 -15.21
N THR A 191 2.95 18.23 -14.42
CA THR A 191 4.36 18.05 -14.05
C THR A 191 4.82 16.68 -14.50
N PRO A 192 5.97 16.59 -15.19
CA PRO A 192 6.55 15.29 -15.53
C PRO A 192 6.68 14.41 -14.29
N ILE A 193 6.22 13.16 -14.38
CA ILE A 193 6.26 12.20 -13.26
C ILE A 193 7.66 12.04 -12.67
N SER A 194 8.71 12.22 -13.50
CA SER A 194 10.11 12.13 -13.09
C SER A 194 10.62 13.28 -12.22
N THR A 195 9.92 14.41 -12.20
CA THR A 195 10.28 15.59 -11.41
C THR A 195 9.40 15.76 -10.19
N LEU A 196 8.47 14.82 -9.95
CA LEU A 196 7.69 14.79 -8.73
C LEU A 196 8.55 14.33 -7.54
N HIS A 197 8.21 14.84 -6.37
CA HIS A 197 8.86 14.55 -5.10
C HIS A 197 7.81 14.20 -4.04
N ARG A 198 8.25 13.49 -3.01
CA ARG A 198 7.43 13.20 -1.83
C ARG A 198 6.89 14.51 -1.23
N GLY A 199 5.61 14.50 -0.86
CA GLY A 199 4.88 15.61 -0.27
C GLY A 199 4.14 16.48 -1.28
N GLU A 200 4.50 16.44 -2.57
CA GLU A 200 3.83 17.22 -3.61
C GLU A 200 2.40 16.73 -3.86
N GLU A 201 1.49 17.65 -4.19
CA GLU A 201 0.10 17.31 -4.48
C GLU A 201 -0.09 16.98 -5.95
N VAL A 202 -0.86 15.94 -6.22
CA VAL A 202 -1.34 15.55 -7.54
C VAL A 202 -2.87 15.54 -7.52
N LEU A 203 -3.45 15.78 -8.68
CA LEU A 203 -4.87 15.56 -8.88
C LEU A 203 -5.12 14.06 -8.95
N ALA A 204 -6.09 13.63 -8.17
CA ALA A 204 -6.56 12.26 -8.02
C ALA A 204 -8.08 12.25 -8.24
N TYR A 205 -8.68 11.07 -8.23
CA TYR A 205 -10.12 10.92 -8.38
C TYR A 205 -10.67 9.84 -7.46
N THR A 206 -11.85 10.08 -6.91
CA THR A 206 -12.60 9.05 -6.18
C THR A 206 -13.15 8.01 -7.15
N PRO A 207 -13.60 6.83 -6.67
CA PRO A 207 -14.24 5.85 -7.54
C PRO A 207 -15.55 6.30 -8.20
N GLU A 208 -16.16 7.38 -7.72
CA GLU A 208 -17.28 8.04 -8.42
C GLU A 208 -16.81 8.96 -9.56
N GLY A 209 -15.50 9.09 -9.75
CA GLY A 209 -14.87 9.98 -10.72
C GLY A 209 -14.80 11.45 -10.29
N ARG A 210 -15.05 11.75 -9.01
CA ARG A 210 -14.90 13.11 -8.47
C ARG A 210 -13.43 13.43 -8.26
N MET A 211 -13.01 14.62 -8.66
CA MET A 211 -11.62 15.02 -8.51
C MET A 211 -11.30 15.41 -7.06
N VAL A 212 -10.17 14.93 -6.57
CA VAL A 212 -9.64 15.20 -5.24
C VAL A 212 -8.13 15.43 -5.31
N LYS A 213 -7.54 15.88 -4.21
CA LYS A 213 -6.08 16.02 -4.10
C LYS A 213 -5.50 14.82 -3.37
N ALA A 214 -4.41 14.27 -3.87
CA ALA A 214 -3.61 13.27 -3.17
C ALA A 214 -2.16 13.76 -3.05
N LYS A 215 -1.49 13.42 -1.96
CA LYS A 215 -0.06 13.71 -1.79
C LYS A 215 0.78 12.55 -2.28
N VAL A 216 1.85 12.84 -3.01
CA VAL A 216 2.87 11.87 -3.38
C VAL A 216 3.59 11.42 -2.11
N ARG A 217 3.58 10.12 -1.84
CA ARG A 217 4.31 9.48 -0.75
C ARG A 217 5.67 8.98 -1.17
N ASP A 218 5.81 8.57 -2.42
CA ASP A 218 7.07 8.15 -3.00
C ASP A 218 7.03 8.26 -4.53
N VAL A 219 8.21 8.42 -5.14
CA VAL A 219 8.39 8.42 -6.60
C VAL A 219 9.34 7.32 -6.97
N LEU A 220 8.82 6.34 -7.68
CA LEU A 220 9.48 5.10 -8.00
C LEU A 220 10.12 5.27 -9.37
N ARG A 221 11.38 4.85 -9.54
CA ARG A 221 12.13 5.01 -10.79
C ARG A 221 12.80 3.71 -11.21
N HIS A 222 12.72 3.45 -12.51
CA HIS A 222 12.96 2.17 -13.15
C HIS A 222 13.48 2.38 -14.59
N ARG A 223 13.93 1.35 -15.31
CA ARG A 223 14.29 1.38 -16.75
C ARG A 223 13.67 0.21 -17.51
N VAL A 224 13.12 0.40 -18.69
CA VAL A 224 12.56 -0.68 -19.53
C VAL A 224 13.15 -0.60 -20.94
N ASP A 225 13.06 -1.69 -21.69
CA ASP A 225 13.39 -1.78 -23.12
C ASP A 225 12.23 -1.55 -24.05
N GLU A 226 11.03 -1.61 -23.52
CA GLU A 226 9.85 -1.33 -24.30
C GLU A 226 8.82 -0.60 -23.46
N TYR A 227 8.02 0.17 -24.15
CA TYR A 227 6.81 0.77 -23.62
C TYR A 227 5.75 0.72 -24.72
N LEU A 228 4.50 0.93 -24.32
CA LEU A 228 3.40 1.13 -25.23
C LEU A 228 3.13 2.62 -25.39
N VAL A 229 2.90 3.03 -26.62
CA VAL A 229 2.23 4.28 -26.94
C VAL A 229 0.75 3.94 -27.07
N LEU A 230 0.00 4.27 -26.02
CA LEU A 230 -1.46 4.24 -26.01
C LEU A 230 -1.96 5.54 -26.60
N GLN A 231 -2.71 5.49 -27.71
CA GLN A 231 -3.43 6.65 -28.22
C GLN A 231 -4.92 6.48 -27.98
N THR A 232 -5.52 7.51 -27.42
CA THR A 232 -6.97 7.71 -27.37
C THR A 232 -7.38 8.83 -28.32
N ASP A 233 -8.66 9.17 -28.34
CA ASP A 233 -9.22 10.31 -29.07
C ASP A 233 -8.55 11.65 -28.73
N ARG A 234 -8.04 11.81 -27.50
CA ARG A 234 -7.55 13.10 -27.00
C ARG A 234 -6.20 13.05 -26.28
N ALA A 235 -5.68 11.86 -25.99
CA ALA A 235 -4.44 11.70 -25.25
C ALA A 235 -3.51 10.68 -25.92
N SER A 236 -2.22 10.87 -25.70
CA SER A 236 -1.20 9.88 -26.00
C SER A 236 -0.41 9.63 -24.73
N LEU A 237 -0.39 8.39 -24.25
CA LEU A 237 0.31 8.03 -23.04
C LEU A 237 1.36 6.96 -23.32
N ARG A 238 2.57 7.22 -22.84
CA ARG A 238 3.71 6.31 -22.93
C ARG A 238 3.84 5.58 -21.61
N VAL A 239 3.47 4.31 -21.64
CA VAL A 239 3.19 3.52 -20.44
C VAL A 239 3.70 2.11 -20.64
N THR A 240 4.11 1.45 -19.57
CA THR A 240 4.41 0.02 -19.66
C THR A 240 3.12 -0.78 -19.82
N ARG A 241 3.22 -1.90 -20.51
CA ARG A 241 2.07 -2.70 -20.99
C ARG A 241 1.11 -3.13 -19.86
N GLU A 242 1.64 -3.28 -18.66
CA GLU A 242 1.00 -3.81 -17.47
C GLU A 242 0.23 -2.80 -16.60
N HIS A 243 0.26 -1.50 -16.92
CA HIS A 243 -0.32 -0.49 -16.04
C HIS A 243 -1.86 -0.53 -16.04
N PRO A 244 -2.54 -0.49 -14.87
CA PRO A 244 -4.00 -0.52 -14.80
C PRO A 244 -4.64 0.86 -15.09
N PHE A 245 -5.56 0.88 -16.05
CA PHE A 245 -6.37 2.04 -16.46
C PHE A 245 -7.78 1.97 -15.91
N TYR A 246 -8.30 3.12 -15.48
CA TYR A 246 -9.66 3.27 -14.99
C TYR A 246 -10.66 3.24 -16.16
N VAL A 247 -11.68 2.39 -16.05
CA VAL A 247 -12.75 2.23 -17.05
C VAL A 247 -14.13 2.64 -16.51
N GLY A 248 -14.15 3.40 -15.40
CA GLY A 248 -15.38 3.93 -14.79
C GLY A 248 -15.93 3.05 -13.66
N ARG A 249 -16.80 3.64 -12.82
CA ARG A 249 -17.50 2.98 -11.71
C ARG A 249 -16.59 2.10 -10.82
N GLY A 250 -15.39 2.59 -10.50
CA GLY A 250 -14.41 1.85 -9.69
C GLY A 250 -13.62 0.71 -10.38
N THR A 251 -13.72 0.51 -11.71
CA THR A 251 -13.12 -0.65 -12.41
C THR A 251 -11.79 -0.33 -13.12
N PHE A 252 -10.84 -1.29 -13.16
CA PHE A 252 -9.52 -1.13 -13.82
C PHE A 252 -9.14 -2.29 -14.77
N LYS A 253 -8.44 -2.00 -15.87
CA LYS A 253 -7.92 -2.98 -16.84
C LYS A 253 -6.50 -2.63 -17.34
N THR A 254 -5.68 -3.61 -17.70
CA THR A 254 -4.34 -3.38 -18.30
C THR A 254 -4.41 -3.30 -19.83
N LEU A 255 -3.36 -2.77 -20.47
CA LEU A 255 -3.27 -2.71 -21.93
C LEU A 255 -3.03 -4.06 -22.61
N GLU A 256 -2.80 -5.13 -21.84
CA GLU A 256 -2.83 -6.51 -22.36
C GLU A 256 -4.25 -7.02 -22.59
N THR A 257 -5.21 -6.48 -21.83
CA THR A 257 -6.62 -6.91 -21.84
C THR A 257 -7.53 -5.93 -22.58
N LEU A 258 -7.13 -4.65 -22.62
CA LEU A 258 -7.81 -3.62 -23.39
C LEU A 258 -7.51 -3.80 -24.87
N GLN A 259 -8.55 -3.74 -25.69
CA GLN A 259 -8.45 -3.80 -27.14
C GLN A 259 -8.65 -2.42 -27.76
N ILE A 260 -8.18 -2.25 -29.00
CA ILE A 260 -8.56 -1.07 -29.79
C ILE A 260 -10.08 -1.03 -29.89
N GLY A 261 -10.66 0.13 -29.55
CA GLY A 261 -12.11 0.33 -29.46
C GLY A 261 -12.68 0.29 -28.04
N ASP A 262 -11.97 -0.27 -27.07
CA ASP A 262 -12.36 -0.19 -25.66
C ASP A 262 -12.25 1.26 -25.14
N THR A 263 -12.98 1.57 -24.06
CA THR A 263 -12.97 2.89 -23.42
C THR A 263 -12.21 2.88 -22.09
N VAL A 264 -11.49 3.98 -21.85
CA VAL A 264 -10.82 4.34 -20.59
C VAL A 264 -11.28 5.74 -20.19
N LEU A 265 -11.18 6.10 -18.92
CA LEU A 265 -11.60 7.41 -18.41
C LEU A 265 -10.41 8.36 -18.38
N ALA A 266 -10.68 9.62 -18.70
CA ALA A 266 -9.67 10.67 -18.72
C ALA A 266 -10.27 12.02 -18.36
N TRP A 267 -9.43 12.89 -17.79
CA TRP A 267 -9.76 14.26 -17.45
C TRP A 267 -9.86 15.12 -18.71
N ASP A 268 -10.96 15.88 -18.85
CA ASP A 268 -11.20 16.76 -20.00
C ASP A 268 -11.07 18.25 -19.71
N GLY A 269 -10.65 18.61 -18.50
CA GLY A 269 -10.59 19.99 -18.01
C GLY A 269 -11.71 20.32 -17.02
N GLU A 270 -12.79 19.55 -17.01
CA GLU A 270 -13.95 19.76 -16.13
C GLU A 270 -14.35 18.48 -15.36
N SER A 271 -14.31 17.32 -16.02
CA SER A 271 -14.72 16.04 -15.46
C SER A 271 -13.93 14.86 -16.05
N LEU A 272 -14.13 13.65 -15.50
CA LEU A 272 -13.69 12.43 -16.18
C LEU A 272 -14.70 12.05 -17.26
N SER A 273 -14.25 11.98 -18.50
CA SER A 273 -15.04 11.52 -19.64
C SER A 273 -14.38 10.32 -20.31
N GLU A 274 -15.23 9.48 -20.93
CA GLU A 274 -14.76 8.31 -21.65
C GLU A 274 -13.92 8.73 -22.86
N GLN A 275 -12.85 7.96 -23.08
CA GLN A 275 -11.93 8.10 -24.18
C GLN A 275 -11.72 6.74 -24.81
N ARG A 276 -11.87 6.68 -26.14
CA ARG A 276 -11.77 5.43 -26.88
C ARG A 276 -10.34 5.18 -27.28
N ILE A 277 -9.86 3.97 -27.06
CA ILE A 277 -8.53 3.54 -27.49
C ILE A 277 -8.52 3.43 -29.02
N LEU A 278 -7.66 4.23 -29.66
CA LEU A 278 -7.49 4.27 -31.11
C LEU A 278 -6.34 3.38 -31.57
N SER A 279 -5.25 3.35 -30.81
CA SER A 279 -4.09 2.51 -31.11
C SER A 279 -3.32 2.15 -29.84
N ILE A 280 -2.64 1.01 -29.91
CA ILE A 280 -1.70 0.55 -28.89
C ILE A 280 -0.45 0.08 -29.66
N GLU A 281 0.61 0.86 -29.62
CA GLU A 281 1.84 0.58 -30.38
C GLU A 281 3.00 0.27 -29.45
N ALA A 282 3.71 -0.84 -29.67
CA ALA A 282 4.89 -1.19 -28.89
C ALA A 282 6.14 -0.50 -29.45
N VAL A 283 6.83 0.28 -28.61
CA VAL A 283 8.10 0.91 -28.93
C VAL A 283 9.21 0.19 -28.17
N HIS A 284 10.21 -0.31 -28.88
CA HIS A 284 11.36 -1.01 -28.29
C HIS A 284 12.54 -0.04 -28.15
N GLU A 285 12.59 0.64 -27.01
CA GLU A 285 13.61 1.62 -26.66
C GLU A 285 13.97 1.51 -25.16
N LYS A 286 15.27 1.61 -24.85
CA LYS A 286 15.78 1.63 -23.48
C LYS A 286 15.55 2.97 -22.81
N VAL A 287 14.47 3.10 -22.04
CA VAL A 287 14.06 4.36 -21.40
C VAL A 287 13.90 4.19 -19.88
N PRO A 288 14.18 5.23 -19.06
CA PRO A 288 13.73 5.22 -17.68
C PRO A 288 12.20 5.28 -17.61
N VAL A 289 11.60 4.74 -16.55
CA VAL A 289 10.16 4.80 -16.28
C VAL A 289 9.90 5.03 -14.80
N PHE A 290 8.71 5.53 -14.45
CA PHE A 290 8.36 6.09 -13.16
C PHE A 290 6.95 5.67 -12.73
N ASN A 291 6.70 5.62 -11.42
CA ASN A 291 5.36 5.45 -10.87
C ASN A 291 5.25 6.23 -9.55
N LEU A 292 4.03 6.57 -9.12
CA LEU A 292 3.79 7.29 -7.87
C LEU A 292 3.25 6.35 -6.81
N GLN A 293 3.63 6.61 -5.56
CA GLN A 293 2.83 6.23 -4.40
C GLN A 293 2.08 7.46 -3.93
N THR A 294 0.77 7.38 -3.67
CA THR A 294 -0.01 8.54 -3.19
C THR A 294 -0.77 8.20 -1.91
N ASP A 295 -1.28 9.22 -1.22
CA ASP A 295 -2.36 9.06 -0.25
C ASP A 295 -3.64 8.51 -0.90
N GLN A 296 -4.62 8.16 -0.05
CA GLN A 296 -6.01 7.92 -0.49
C GLN A 296 -6.48 9.05 -1.44
N PRO A 297 -7.19 8.73 -2.53
CA PRO A 297 -7.78 7.43 -2.88
C PRO A 297 -6.83 6.45 -3.59
N ASN A 298 -5.52 6.73 -3.61
CA ASN A 298 -4.53 5.97 -4.37
C ASN A 298 -4.85 5.96 -5.88
N THR A 299 -5.20 7.11 -6.43
CA THR A 299 -5.38 7.29 -7.87
C THR A 299 -4.69 8.56 -8.29
N PHE A 300 -4.39 8.70 -9.58
CA PHE A 300 -3.88 9.93 -10.15
C PHE A 300 -4.13 9.96 -11.67
N LEU A 301 -3.88 11.12 -12.27
CA LEU A 301 -4.09 11.35 -13.69
C LEU A 301 -2.73 11.40 -14.39
N ALA A 302 -2.49 10.46 -15.31
CA ALA A 302 -1.26 10.33 -16.08
C ALA A 302 -1.57 10.58 -17.56
N GLY A 303 -1.05 11.67 -18.15
CA GLY A 303 -1.41 12.05 -19.51
C GLY A 303 -2.91 12.25 -19.67
N SER A 304 -3.55 12.92 -18.71
CA SER A 304 -5.01 13.04 -18.53
C SER A 304 -5.77 11.74 -18.23
N LEU A 305 -5.21 10.56 -18.50
CA LEU A 305 -5.88 9.27 -18.26
C LEU A 305 -5.91 8.92 -16.77
N ALA A 306 -7.05 8.41 -16.32
CA ALA A 306 -7.28 8.01 -14.95
C ALA A 306 -6.65 6.63 -14.68
N VAL A 307 -5.72 6.58 -13.72
CA VAL A 307 -4.95 5.37 -13.35
C VAL A 307 -4.95 5.15 -11.84
N HIS A 308 -4.65 3.93 -11.39
CA HIS A 308 -4.77 3.55 -9.97
C HIS A 308 -3.51 2.96 -9.36
N ASN A 309 -3.46 3.10 -8.04
CA ASN A 309 -2.46 2.68 -7.09
C ASN A 309 -3.21 2.01 -5.92
N LYS A 310 -2.82 0.87 -5.33
CA LYS A 310 -3.83 -0.03 -4.70
C LYS A 310 -3.90 -0.08 -3.15
N GLY A 311 -5.13 -0.03 -2.53
CA GLY A 311 -5.48 -0.64 -1.18
C GLY A 311 -6.89 -0.41 -0.51
N GLY A 312 -7.58 -1.46 0.06
CA GLY A 312 -8.83 -1.43 0.93
C GLY A 312 -9.61 -2.78 1.16
N GLY A 313 -10.60 -2.92 2.10
CA GLY A 313 -11.40 -4.16 2.46
C GLY A 313 -12.96 -4.03 2.39
N CYS A 314 -13.74 -5.13 2.20
CA CYS A 314 -15.14 -5.19 1.68
C CYS A 314 -16.06 -6.29 2.32
N PHE A 315 -17.36 -6.40 1.94
CA PHE A 315 -18.39 -7.43 2.29
C PHE A 315 -19.03 -8.06 1.04
N PRO A 316 -19.60 -9.29 1.02
CA PRO A 316 -20.26 -9.83 -0.18
C PRO A 316 -21.57 -9.11 -0.55
N THR A 317 -21.96 -9.20 -1.82
CA THR A 317 -23.35 -8.90 -2.24
C THR A 317 -24.33 -9.80 -1.51
N GLY A 318 -25.49 -9.26 -1.13
CA GLY A 318 -26.51 -9.91 -0.32
C GLY A 318 -26.36 -9.63 1.19
N THR A 319 -25.24 -9.05 1.64
CA THR A 319 -25.06 -8.66 3.04
C THR A 319 -26.12 -7.63 3.44
N GLN A 320 -26.87 -7.91 4.50
CA GLN A 320 -27.93 -7.02 4.99
C GLN A 320 -27.33 -5.88 5.81
N VAL A 321 -27.54 -4.64 5.38
CA VAL A 321 -27.12 -3.44 6.09
C VAL A 321 -28.33 -2.79 6.74
N GLY A 322 -28.25 -2.47 8.03
CA GLY A 322 -29.34 -1.84 8.77
C GLY A 322 -29.65 -0.44 8.22
N THR A 323 -30.93 -0.12 8.02
CA THR A 323 -31.41 1.24 7.69
C THR A 323 -32.62 1.61 8.57
N PRO A 324 -33.01 2.89 8.67
CA PRO A 324 -34.16 3.30 9.47
C PRO A 324 -35.49 2.63 9.06
N GLN A 325 -35.58 2.19 7.80
CA GLN A 325 -36.75 1.49 7.26
C GLN A 325 -36.64 -0.04 7.35
N GLY A 326 -35.55 -0.55 7.92
CA GLY A 326 -35.23 -1.97 8.01
C GLY A 326 -33.94 -2.35 7.26
N PRO A 327 -33.44 -3.57 7.43
CA PRO A 327 -32.24 -4.03 6.72
C PRO A 327 -32.48 -4.14 5.20
N VAL A 328 -31.48 -3.75 4.40
CA VAL A 328 -31.47 -3.88 2.94
C VAL A 328 -30.14 -4.49 2.43
N PRO A 329 -30.11 -5.15 1.27
CA PRO A 329 -28.86 -5.68 0.71
C PRO A 329 -27.82 -4.57 0.43
N ILE A 330 -26.56 -4.82 0.72
CA ILE A 330 -25.46 -3.84 0.64
C ILE A 330 -25.27 -3.27 -0.78
N GLU A 331 -25.54 -4.06 -1.81
CA GLU A 331 -25.47 -3.64 -3.23
C GLU A 331 -26.64 -2.76 -3.67
N SER A 332 -27.70 -2.68 -2.87
CA SER A 332 -28.83 -1.78 -3.12
C SER A 332 -28.58 -0.36 -2.61
N LEU A 333 -27.58 -0.19 -1.73
CA LEU A 333 -27.22 1.10 -1.17
C LEU A 333 -26.43 1.94 -2.17
N THR A 334 -26.75 3.22 -2.19
CA THR A 334 -26.14 4.23 -3.03
C THR A 334 -25.74 5.44 -2.19
N HIS A 335 -24.95 6.33 -2.79
CA HIS A 335 -24.53 7.57 -2.12
C HIS A 335 -25.75 8.39 -1.64
N GLY A 336 -25.74 8.79 -0.38
CA GLY A 336 -26.80 9.60 0.24
C GLY A 336 -27.88 8.78 0.97
N ASP A 337 -27.90 7.46 0.79
CA ASP A 337 -28.76 6.58 1.58
C ASP A 337 -28.34 6.63 3.06
N HIS A 338 -29.31 6.54 3.96
CA HIS A 338 -29.07 6.57 5.40
C HIS A 338 -29.08 5.15 5.95
N ILE A 339 -28.00 4.78 6.62
CA ILE A 339 -27.82 3.50 7.29
C ILE A 339 -27.89 3.69 8.80
N LEU A 340 -28.20 2.61 9.52
CA LEU A 340 -28.15 2.55 10.97
C LEU A 340 -26.75 2.17 11.46
N THR A 341 -26.35 2.85 12.51
CA THR A 341 -25.17 2.57 13.31
C THR A 341 -25.48 2.88 14.78
N LEU A 342 -24.48 2.81 15.66
CA LEU A 342 -24.63 3.02 17.10
C LEU A 342 -23.77 4.19 17.57
N ASP A 343 -24.32 5.00 18.47
CA ASP A 343 -23.54 5.98 19.23
C ASP A 343 -22.72 5.31 20.35
N GLU A 344 -21.96 6.11 21.09
CA GLU A 344 -21.10 5.62 22.19
C GLU A 344 -21.90 4.94 23.32
N GLN A 345 -23.17 5.27 23.47
CA GLN A 345 -24.07 4.69 24.47
C GLN A 345 -24.74 3.40 23.95
N GLY A 346 -24.48 3.00 22.71
CA GLY A 346 -25.11 1.85 22.06
C GLY A 346 -26.52 2.13 21.54
N SER A 347 -26.93 3.41 21.46
CA SER A 347 -28.22 3.81 20.92
C SER A 347 -28.14 3.90 19.39
N PRO A 348 -29.21 3.52 18.66
CA PRO A 348 -29.22 3.61 17.21
C PRO A 348 -29.21 5.06 16.73
N VAL A 349 -28.28 5.38 15.82
CA VAL A 349 -28.17 6.65 15.11
C VAL A 349 -28.04 6.40 13.60
N GLN A 350 -28.20 7.45 12.79
CA GLN A 350 -28.11 7.34 11.33
C GLN A 350 -26.80 7.92 10.82
N ALA A 351 -26.20 7.28 9.82
CA ALA A 351 -25.05 7.80 9.08
C ALA A 351 -25.33 7.77 7.57
N PRO A 352 -24.86 8.76 6.79
CA PRO A 352 -25.00 8.74 5.34
C PRO A 352 -23.96 7.81 4.71
N VAL A 353 -24.34 7.12 3.63
CA VAL A 353 -23.40 6.44 2.73
C VAL A 353 -22.71 7.47 1.84
N GLU A 354 -21.38 7.56 1.92
CA GLU A 354 -20.54 8.52 1.20
C GLU A 354 -19.86 7.94 -0.05
N GLY A 355 -19.77 6.61 -0.16
CA GLY A 355 -19.15 5.92 -1.29
C GLY A 355 -19.38 4.41 -1.28
N VAL A 356 -19.44 3.81 -2.47
CA VAL A 356 -19.71 2.37 -2.66
C VAL A 356 -18.67 1.80 -3.62
N PHE A 357 -17.92 0.79 -3.21
CA PHE A 357 -16.80 0.22 -3.97
C PHE A 357 -17.06 -1.24 -4.24
N VAL A 358 -17.11 -1.65 -5.50
CA VAL A 358 -17.35 -3.05 -5.88
C VAL A 358 -16.06 -3.66 -6.45
N SER A 359 -15.67 -4.81 -5.93
CA SER A 359 -14.53 -5.59 -6.42
C SER A 359 -14.84 -7.09 -6.32
N LYS A 360 -13.94 -7.96 -6.77
CA LYS A 360 -14.02 -9.39 -6.47
C LYS A 360 -12.99 -9.73 -5.41
N ASN A 361 -13.42 -10.43 -4.35
CA ASN A 361 -12.54 -10.83 -3.28
C ASN A 361 -13.04 -12.12 -2.63
N THR A 362 -12.13 -12.80 -1.94
CA THR A 362 -12.46 -13.95 -1.10
C THR A 362 -13.11 -13.48 0.18
N LEU A 363 -14.07 -14.26 0.66
CA LEU A 363 -14.74 -14.00 1.91
C LEU A 363 -14.03 -14.69 3.06
N TRP A 364 -14.25 -14.11 4.22
CA TRP A 364 -13.86 -14.57 5.52
C TRP A 364 -15.15 -14.76 6.31
N ARG A 365 -15.33 -15.98 6.80
CA ARG A 365 -16.48 -16.47 7.52
C ARG A 365 -16.19 -16.44 9.00
N ILE A 366 -16.88 -15.55 9.71
CA ILE A 366 -16.90 -15.49 11.16
C ILE A 366 -18.16 -16.23 11.59
N GLU A 367 -17.98 -17.38 12.22
CA GLU A 367 -19.06 -18.14 12.86
C GLU A 367 -19.19 -17.66 14.30
N THR A 368 -20.40 -17.25 14.67
CA THR A 368 -20.77 -16.93 16.05
C THR A 368 -21.72 -17.98 16.60
N ASP A 369 -22.03 -17.89 17.88
CA ASP A 369 -23.07 -18.67 18.54
C ASP A 369 -24.50 -18.38 18.05
N HIS A 370 -24.70 -17.33 17.28
CA HIS A 370 -26.01 -16.89 16.80
C HIS A 370 -26.10 -16.76 15.27
N GLY A 371 -25.00 -16.99 14.53
CA GLY A 371 -25.03 -16.87 13.08
C GLY A 371 -23.66 -16.77 12.43
N VAL A 372 -23.65 -16.22 11.23
CA VAL A 372 -22.44 -16.11 10.41
C VAL A 372 -22.34 -14.72 9.83
N LEU A 373 -21.19 -14.09 10.00
CA LEU A 373 -20.81 -12.89 9.25
C LEU A 373 -19.80 -13.26 8.16
N LEU A 374 -20.09 -12.87 6.93
CA LEU A 374 -19.17 -12.98 5.80
C LEU A 374 -18.63 -11.60 5.45
N THR A 375 -17.31 -11.44 5.41
CA THR A 375 -16.64 -10.18 5.05
C THR A 375 -15.25 -10.44 4.50
N THR A 376 -14.52 -9.48 3.97
CA THR A 376 -13.10 -9.70 3.62
C THR A 376 -12.24 -9.78 4.88
N LYS A 377 -11.13 -10.52 4.80
CA LYS A 377 -10.27 -10.80 5.97
C LYS A 377 -9.79 -9.57 6.75
N GLU A 378 -9.64 -8.42 6.10
CA GLU A 378 -9.07 -7.21 6.72
C GLU A 378 -10.15 -6.25 7.22
N HIS A 379 -11.42 -6.67 7.13
CA HIS A 379 -12.53 -5.85 7.55
C HIS A 379 -12.57 -5.75 9.09
N PRO A 380 -12.60 -4.55 9.69
CA PRO A 380 -12.62 -4.41 11.15
C PRO A 380 -14.03 -4.67 11.73
N VAL A 381 -14.11 -5.57 12.70
CA VAL A 381 -15.32 -5.96 13.43
C VAL A 381 -15.22 -5.48 14.89
N ALA A 382 -16.29 -4.90 15.43
CA ALA A 382 -16.30 -4.35 16.78
C ALA A 382 -16.39 -5.45 17.85
N LEU A 383 -15.56 -5.33 18.88
CA LEU A 383 -15.56 -6.23 20.04
C LEU A 383 -16.47 -5.70 21.15
N TRP A 384 -16.97 -6.60 21.99
CA TRP A 384 -17.82 -6.28 23.13
C TRP A 384 -17.10 -5.37 24.13
N GLU A 385 -15.88 -5.74 24.51
CA GLU A 385 -15.00 -4.97 25.39
C GLU A 385 -14.54 -3.62 24.81
N GLY A 386 -14.85 -3.36 23.55
CA GLY A 386 -14.43 -2.16 22.82
C GLY A 386 -13.36 -2.43 21.77
N GLY A 387 -13.19 -1.49 20.83
CA GLY A 387 -12.21 -1.56 19.77
C GLY A 387 -12.63 -2.44 18.59
N PHE A 388 -11.73 -2.56 17.62
CA PHE A 388 -11.96 -3.31 16.40
C PHE A 388 -10.86 -4.33 16.17
N ARG A 389 -11.26 -5.48 15.66
CA ARG A 389 -10.35 -6.54 15.25
C ARG A 389 -10.66 -6.90 13.81
N TRP A 390 -9.63 -7.09 12.99
CA TRP A 390 -9.84 -7.61 11.64
C TRP A 390 -10.55 -8.95 11.71
N ALA A 391 -11.45 -9.21 10.77
CA ALA A 391 -12.20 -10.46 10.67
C ALA A 391 -11.30 -11.69 10.80
N SER A 392 -10.15 -11.69 10.12
CA SER A 392 -9.15 -12.77 10.17
C SER A 392 -8.43 -12.94 11.51
N ARG A 393 -8.47 -11.94 12.39
CA ARG A 393 -7.84 -11.96 13.71
C ARG A 393 -8.82 -12.26 14.84
N LEU A 394 -10.12 -12.35 14.56
CA LEU A 394 -11.08 -12.84 15.54
C LEU A 394 -10.78 -14.29 15.90
N GLN A 395 -10.70 -14.58 17.18
CA GLN A 395 -10.42 -15.90 17.74
C GLN A 395 -11.69 -16.48 18.38
N PRO A 396 -11.82 -17.83 18.41
CA PRO A 396 -12.86 -18.46 19.21
C PRO A 396 -12.81 -17.98 20.66
N GLY A 397 -13.94 -17.46 21.15
CA GLY A 397 -14.04 -16.86 22.47
C GLY A 397 -14.08 -15.33 22.48
N ASP A 398 -13.66 -14.66 21.40
CA ASP A 398 -13.90 -13.24 21.23
C ASP A 398 -15.40 -12.97 21.24
N VAL A 399 -15.80 -11.81 21.77
CA VAL A 399 -17.20 -11.41 21.81
C VAL A 399 -17.34 -10.17 20.93
N ILE A 400 -18.25 -10.19 19.97
CA ILE A 400 -18.51 -9.10 19.03
C ILE A 400 -19.86 -8.44 19.32
N ARG A 401 -20.00 -7.17 18.92
CA ARG A 401 -21.23 -6.40 19.12
C ARG A 401 -22.23 -6.68 18.01
N HIS A 402 -23.39 -7.22 18.37
CA HIS A 402 -24.50 -7.43 17.47
C HIS A 402 -25.73 -6.66 17.94
N TRP A 403 -26.38 -5.93 17.06
CA TRP A 403 -27.56 -5.14 17.36
C TRP A 403 -28.81 -5.75 16.74
N GLN A 404 -29.86 -5.90 17.55
CA GLN A 404 -31.16 -6.41 17.11
C GLN A 404 -32.28 -5.79 17.95
N ASP A 405 -33.36 -5.38 17.30
CA ASP A 405 -34.62 -4.92 17.95
C ASP A 405 -34.43 -3.87 19.07
N GLY A 406 -33.49 -2.93 18.87
CA GLY A 406 -33.23 -1.85 19.82
C GLY A 406 -32.31 -2.24 20.99
N GLN A 407 -31.75 -3.45 20.98
CA GLN A 407 -30.82 -3.95 21.98
C GLN A 407 -29.47 -4.33 21.35
N LEU A 408 -28.40 -4.12 22.13
CA LEU A 408 -27.04 -4.49 21.77
C LEU A 408 -26.66 -5.75 22.56
N ASP A 409 -26.46 -6.86 21.84
CA ASP A 409 -26.17 -8.17 22.40
C ASP A 409 -24.73 -8.61 22.12
N PRO A 410 -24.12 -9.36 23.05
CA PRO A 410 -22.81 -9.97 22.87
C PRO A 410 -22.91 -11.27 22.07
N TYR A 411 -22.26 -11.34 20.90
CA TYR A 411 -22.15 -12.57 20.12
C TYR A 411 -20.77 -13.18 20.28
N LYS A 412 -20.70 -14.44 20.71
CA LYS A 412 -19.42 -15.12 20.89
C LYS A 412 -18.97 -15.71 19.57
N VAL A 413 -17.78 -15.34 19.11
CA VAL A 413 -17.12 -15.98 17.98
C VAL A 413 -16.80 -17.42 18.36
N ILE A 414 -17.32 -18.36 17.58
CA ILE A 414 -17.04 -19.80 17.69
C ILE A 414 -15.93 -20.19 16.71
N GLY A 415 -15.89 -19.53 15.55
CA GLY A 415 -14.93 -19.82 14.50
C GLY A 415 -14.69 -18.62 13.61
N SER A 416 -13.50 -18.54 13.04
CA SER A 416 -13.14 -17.51 12.07
C SER A 416 -12.26 -18.15 11.01
N THR A 417 -12.78 -18.29 9.80
CA THR A 417 -12.20 -19.13 8.74
C THR A 417 -12.36 -18.47 7.38
N ALA A 418 -11.56 -18.86 6.40
CA ALA A 418 -11.80 -18.43 5.02
C ALA A 418 -13.08 -19.08 4.48
N ALA A 419 -13.95 -18.30 3.83
CA ALA A 419 -15.05 -18.83 3.04
C ALA A 419 -14.57 -19.16 1.61
N PRO A 420 -15.03 -20.27 1.01
CA PRO A 420 -14.56 -20.69 -0.30
C PRO A 420 -15.13 -19.81 -1.43
N GLY A 421 -14.29 -19.56 -2.43
CA GLY A 421 -14.66 -18.85 -3.65
C GLY A 421 -14.47 -17.33 -3.58
N GLU A 422 -14.24 -16.72 -4.74
CA GLU A 422 -14.30 -15.28 -4.92
C GLU A 422 -15.74 -14.90 -5.28
N THR A 423 -16.27 -13.87 -4.63
CA THR A 423 -17.55 -13.28 -5.00
C THR A 423 -17.39 -11.78 -5.20
N LEU A 424 -18.43 -11.15 -5.75
CA LEU A 424 -18.52 -9.70 -5.74
C LEU A 424 -18.63 -9.23 -4.29
N VAL A 425 -17.74 -8.32 -3.93
CA VAL A 425 -17.72 -7.68 -2.63
C VAL A 425 -17.89 -6.18 -2.78
N VAL A 426 -18.70 -5.61 -1.89
CA VAL A 426 -19.05 -4.21 -1.75
C VAL A 426 -18.39 -3.67 -0.47
N ASN A 427 -17.64 -2.59 -0.57
CA ASN A 427 -17.22 -1.79 0.57
C ASN A 427 -18.08 -0.52 0.61
N LEU A 428 -18.51 -0.12 1.81
CA LEU A 428 -19.17 1.16 2.04
C LEU A 428 -18.19 2.12 2.74
N GLN A 429 -18.09 3.32 2.20
CA GLN A 429 -17.61 4.48 2.96
C GLN A 429 -18.83 5.17 3.54
N VAL A 430 -18.83 5.37 4.86
CA VAL A 430 -19.96 5.94 5.62
C VAL A 430 -19.47 7.13 6.45
N GLY A 431 -20.37 8.10 6.66
CA GLY A 431 -20.11 9.28 7.49
C GLY A 431 -19.92 8.93 8.98
N GLU A 432 -19.76 9.95 9.83
CA GLU A 432 -19.58 9.75 11.28
C GLU A 432 -20.72 8.91 11.87
N PRO A 433 -20.43 7.95 12.77
CA PRO A 433 -19.15 7.69 13.45
C PRO A 433 -18.25 6.66 12.74
N HIS A 434 -18.33 6.53 11.42
CA HIS A 434 -17.47 5.65 10.62
C HIS A 434 -17.63 4.15 10.96
N THR A 435 -18.86 3.80 11.34
CA THR A 435 -19.29 2.44 11.62
C THR A 435 -20.68 2.21 11.06
N PHE A 436 -21.03 0.95 10.83
CA PHE A 436 -22.36 0.55 10.38
C PHE A 436 -22.70 -0.86 10.82
N LEU A 437 -23.99 -1.22 10.74
CA LEU A 437 -24.48 -2.56 11.06
C LEU A 437 -24.55 -3.41 9.78
N ALA A 438 -23.70 -4.43 9.69
CA ALA A 438 -23.70 -5.44 8.62
C ALA A 438 -24.06 -6.80 9.21
N GLU A 439 -25.17 -7.40 8.75
CA GLU A 439 -25.82 -8.57 9.38
C GLU A 439 -26.06 -8.34 10.88
N GLY A 440 -26.46 -7.11 11.26
CA GLY A 440 -26.61 -6.71 12.66
C GLY A 440 -25.29 -6.53 13.42
N VAL A 441 -24.13 -6.93 12.88
CA VAL A 441 -22.82 -6.77 13.52
C VAL A 441 -22.27 -5.37 13.28
N LEU A 442 -21.75 -4.73 14.33
CA LEU A 442 -21.11 -3.42 14.23
C LEU A 442 -19.70 -3.53 13.61
N VAL A 443 -19.46 -2.84 12.50
CA VAL A 443 -18.23 -2.89 11.69
C VAL A 443 -17.74 -1.48 11.34
N HIS A 444 -16.47 -1.31 10.94
CA HIS A 444 -15.84 0.00 10.73
C HIS A 444 -15.38 0.24 9.28
N ASN A 445 -15.51 1.47 8.77
CA ASN A 445 -14.82 1.90 7.53
C ASN A 445 -13.49 2.60 7.86
N LYS A 446 -12.34 2.11 7.37
CA LYS A 446 -11.00 2.51 7.83
C LYS A 446 -10.70 4.04 7.79
N GLY A 447 -10.54 4.67 8.97
CA GLY A 447 -10.00 6.02 9.28
C GLY A 447 -9.97 6.25 10.81
N GLY A 448 -8.95 6.90 11.42
CA GLY A 448 -8.75 6.91 12.90
C GLY A 448 -8.55 8.30 13.56
N GLY A 449 -8.85 8.39 14.86
CA GLY A 449 -9.18 9.59 15.67
C GLY A 449 -8.15 10.71 15.91
N CYS A 450 -8.55 11.72 16.69
CA CYS A 450 -7.93 13.06 16.79
C CYS A 450 -7.64 13.51 18.24
N PHE A 451 -6.84 14.58 18.42
CA PHE A 451 -6.66 15.28 19.71
C PHE A 451 -7.23 16.71 19.61
N PRO A 452 -7.74 17.30 20.72
CA PRO A 452 -8.22 18.68 20.72
C PRO A 452 -7.06 19.68 20.59
N GLY A 453 -7.39 20.89 20.12
CA GLY A 453 -6.47 22.03 20.20
C GLY A 453 -6.05 22.32 21.64
N GLY A 454 -4.80 22.72 21.83
CA GLY A 454 -4.15 22.91 23.12
C GLY A 454 -3.40 21.68 23.63
N THR A 455 -3.48 20.52 22.94
CA THR A 455 -2.76 19.30 23.35
C THR A 455 -1.25 19.51 23.22
N PRO A 456 -0.45 19.37 24.29
CA PRO A 456 0.98 19.59 24.23
C PRO A 456 1.71 18.43 23.55
N ILE A 457 2.42 18.70 22.46
CA ILE A 457 3.27 17.77 21.73
C ILE A 457 4.74 18.10 22.03
N ARG A 458 5.54 17.08 22.35
CA ARG A 458 6.98 17.25 22.59
C ARG A 458 7.72 17.33 21.25
N THR A 459 8.61 18.32 21.13
CA THR A 459 9.57 18.50 20.04
C THR A 459 10.99 18.48 20.61
N PRO A 460 12.03 18.36 19.78
CA PRO A 460 13.42 18.48 20.25
C PRO A 460 13.73 19.81 20.96
N THR A 461 12.95 20.86 20.70
CA THR A 461 13.17 22.22 21.22
C THR A 461 12.23 22.60 22.37
N GLY A 462 11.28 21.76 22.75
CA GLY A 462 10.31 22.04 23.83
C GLY A 462 8.94 21.44 23.56
N GLN A 463 7.94 21.83 24.35
CA GLN A 463 6.54 21.47 24.07
C GLN A 463 5.84 22.58 23.29
N VAL A 464 5.04 22.20 22.30
CA VAL A 464 4.19 23.10 21.52
C VAL A 464 2.77 22.54 21.45
N SER A 465 1.76 23.38 21.25
CA SER A 465 0.39 22.90 21.09
C SER A 465 0.20 22.19 19.73
N ILE A 466 -0.61 21.15 19.67
CA ILE A 466 -0.80 20.33 18.47
C ILE A 466 -1.26 21.14 17.25
N GLU A 467 -2.05 22.18 17.45
CA GLU A 467 -2.57 23.07 16.40
C GLU A 467 -1.54 24.06 15.86
N THR A 468 -0.39 24.23 16.54
CA THR A 468 0.71 25.08 16.06
C THR A 468 1.71 24.31 15.21
N LEU A 469 1.66 22.97 15.25
CA LEU A 469 2.49 22.16 14.38
C LEU A 469 2.13 22.40 12.92
N SER A 470 3.08 22.13 12.03
CA SER A 470 2.95 22.11 10.58
C SER A 470 3.65 20.87 10.02
N PRO A 471 3.26 20.38 8.83
CA PRO A 471 4.01 19.32 8.16
C PRO A 471 5.49 19.68 8.02
N GLY A 472 6.37 18.80 8.45
CA GLY A 472 7.82 19.02 8.50
C GLY A 472 8.37 19.40 9.88
N ASP A 473 7.53 19.77 10.85
CA ASP A 473 7.99 20.07 12.20
C ASP A 473 8.52 18.80 12.89
N ASP A 474 9.64 18.93 13.59
CA ASP A 474 10.22 17.86 14.39
C ASP A 474 9.37 17.62 15.64
N VAL A 475 9.01 16.36 15.87
CA VAL A 475 8.33 15.89 17.07
C VAL A 475 9.08 14.70 17.65
N LEU A 476 9.01 14.53 18.97
CA LEU A 476 9.54 13.35 19.63
C LEU A 476 8.51 12.22 19.53
N ALA A 477 8.93 11.08 18.98
CA ALA A 477 8.14 9.86 18.87
C ALA A 477 8.84 8.72 19.64
N VAL A 478 8.15 7.60 19.82
CA VAL A 478 8.70 6.38 20.42
C VAL A 478 8.74 5.29 19.35
N ASP A 479 9.92 4.70 19.12
CA ASP A 479 10.09 3.59 18.18
C ASP A 479 9.49 2.27 18.75
N PRO A 480 9.35 1.20 17.95
CA PRO A 480 8.83 -0.08 18.43
C PRO A 480 9.65 -0.74 19.55
N GLN A 481 10.90 -0.31 19.76
CA GLN A 481 11.80 -0.77 20.81
C GLN A 481 11.67 0.06 22.09
N GLY A 482 10.82 1.09 22.09
CA GLY A 482 10.57 1.97 23.23
C GLY A 482 11.54 3.14 23.35
N ASN A 483 12.39 3.39 22.35
CA ASN A 483 13.33 4.51 22.37
C ASN A 483 12.68 5.78 21.84
N MET A 484 13.03 6.91 22.45
CA MET A 484 12.63 8.21 21.93
C MET A 484 13.46 8.57 20.70
N VAL A 485 12.79 8.86 19.60
CA VAL A 485 13.40 9.25 18.33
C VAL A 485 12.82 10.57 17.86
N VAL A 486 13.62 11.36 17.16
CA VAL A 486 13.10 12.52 16.43
C VAL A 486 12.39 12.00 15.18
N SER A 487 11.12 12.37 15.06
CA SER A 487 10.28 12.12 13.89
C SER A 487 9.77 13.47 13.36
N HIS A 488 9.13 13.47 12.19
CA HIS A 488 8.59 14.69 11.60
C HIS A 488 7.07 14.56 11.43
N VAL A 489 6.36 15.65 11.63
CA VAL A 489 4.91 15.72 11.37
C VAL A 489 4.68 15.54 9.88
N GLU A 490 4.05 14.43 9.47
CA GLU A 490 3.81 14.18 8.04
C GLU A 490 2.61 14.97 7.49
N ARG A 491 1.56 15.11 8.30
CA ARG A 491 0.29 15.74 7.93
C ARG A 491 -0.49 16.11 9.17
N ILE A 492 -1.27 17.19 9.06
CA ILE A 492 -2.21 17.62 10.10
C ILE A 492 -3.61 17.46 9.56
N HIS A 493 -4.43 16.73 10.32
CA HIS A 493 -5.86 16.61 10.09
C HIS A 493 -6.58 17.42 11.14
N ARG A 494 -7.52 18.26 10.72
CA ARG A 494 -8.37 19.05 11.62
C ARG A 494 -9.81 18.63 11.38
N THR A 495 -10.50 18.25 12.44
CA THR A 495 -11.92 17.97 12.45
C THR A 495 -12.54 18.52 13.73
N ARG A 496 -13.87 18.60 13.79
CA ARG A 496 -14.60 18.88 15.02
C ARG A 496 -15.12 17.56 15.55
N ALA A 497 -14.74 17.20 16.75
CA ALA A 497 -15.17 15.97 17.40
C ALA A 497 -15.40 16.22 18.90
N LEU A 498 -16.19 15.38 19.54
CA LEU A 498 -16.42 15.48 20.97
C LEU A 498 -15.13 15.13 21.74
N PRO A 499 -14.69 15.97 22.69
CA PRO A 499 -13.52 15.68 23.49
C PRO A 499 -13.85 14.57 24.51
N PHE A 500 -13.08 13.50 24.44
CA PHE A 500 -13.07 12.38 25.37
C PHE A 500 -11.89 12.52 26.34
N SER A 501 -12.16 12.52 27.64
CA SER A 501 -11.15 12.74 28.68
C SER A 501 -10.77 11.44 29.38
N VAL A 502 -9.51 11.05 29.24
CA VAL A 502 -8.88 9.91 29.93
C VAL A 502 -8.17 10.44 31.17
N ARG A 503 -8.68 10.08 32.35
CA ARG A 503 -8.01 10.38 33.62
C ARG A 503 -6.95 9.32 33.89
N THR A 504 -5.70 9.75 33.98
CA THR A 504 -4.56 8.90 34.35
C THR A 504 -4.11 9.25 35.77
N ASP A 505 -3.20 8.45 36.32
CA ASP A 505 -2.44 8.77 37.54
C ASP A 505 -1.43 9.90 37.34
N GLY A 506 -1.19 10.31 36.08
CA GLY A 506 -0.48 11.53 35.69
C GLY A 506 -1.43 12.63 35.18
N SER A 507 -1.02 13.33 34.12
CA SER A 507 -1.86 14.36 33.49
C SER A 507 -3.06 13.74 32.77
N PRO A 508 -4.26 14.37 32.84
CA PRO A 508 -5.39 13.94 32.04
C PRO A 508 -5.06 14.09 30.55
N LEU A 509 -5.43 13.09 29.76
CA LEU A 509 -5.32 13.12 28.31
C LEU A 509 -6.69 13.38 27.72
N ILE A 510 -6.83 14.44 26.94
CA ILE A 510 -8.06 14.71 26.18
C ILE A 510 -7.80 14.33 24.74
N THR A 511 -8.69 13.55 24.14
CA THR A 511 -8.58 13.01 22.78
C THR A 511 -9.97 12.73 22.23
N THR A 512 -10.15 12.10 21.07
CA THR A 512 -11.45 11.56 20.65
C THR A 512 -11.60 10.12 21.14
N ALA A 513 -12.83 9.66 21.37
CA ALA A 513 -13.07 8.33 21.91
C ALA A 513 -12.49 7.21 21.03
N ASP A 514 -12.35 7.43 19.73
CA ASP A 514 -11.79 6.49 18.76
C ASP A 514 -10.25 6.56 18.63
N HIS A 515 -9.59 7.49 19.32
CA HIS A 515 -8.15 7.65 19.22
C HIS A 515 -7.39 6.48 19.87
N PRO A 516 -6.48 5.80 19.15
CA PRO A 516 -5.76 4.64 19.68
C PRO A 516 -4.65 5.04 20.67
N LEU A 517 -4.62 4.41 21.84
CA LEU A 517 -3.63 4.60 22.90
C LEU A 517 -2.80 3.33 23.10
N ALA A 518 -1.48 3.49 23.20
CA ALA A 518 -0.54 2.37 23.29
C ALA A 518 -0.55 1.73 24.70
N PHE A 519 -0.48 0.40 24.75
CA PHE A 519 -0.41 -0.42 25.96
C PHE A 519 0.99 -1.04 26.12
N PRO A 520 1.42 -1.40 27.35
CA PRO A 520 2.73 -2.00 27.62
C PRO A 520 3.01 -3.32 26.90
N ASP A 521 1.98 -4.02 26.42
CA ASP A 521 2.08 -5.27 25.66
C ASP A 521 2.16 -5.04 24.13
N GLY A 522 2.30 -3.79 23.70
CA GLY A 522 2.40 -3.39 22.29
C GLY A 522 1.06 -3.26 21.57
N ARG A 523 -0.07 -3.44 22.24
CA ARG A 523 -1.41 -3.21 21.66
C ARG A 523 -1.77 -1.73 21.64
N PHE A 524 -2.72 -1.38 20.78
CA PHE A 524 -3.39 -0.08 20.79
C PHE A 524 -4.88 -0.27 21.08
N VAL A 525 -5.42 0.50 22.02
CA VAL A 525 -6.83 0.45 22.46
C VAL A 525 -7.42 1.86 22.35
N ARG A 526 -8.66 2.01 21.90
CA ARG A 526 -9.24 3.35 21.76
C ARG A 526 -9.46 3.98 23.12
N ALA A 527 -9.35 5.31 23.20
CA ALA A 527 -9.55 6.04 24.45
C ALA A 527 -10.92 5.77 25.10
N GLY A 528 -11.96 5.67 24.28
CA GLY A 528 -13.34 5.35 24.69
C GLY A 528 -13.53 3.94 25.26
N ASP A 529 -12.62 3.03 24.93
CA ASP A 529 -12.69 1.62 25.34
C ASP A 529 -11.85 1.33 26.59
N LEU A 530 -11.22 2.36 27.18
CA LEU A 530 -10.43 2.20 28.40
C LEU A 530 -11.32 1.92 29.61
N GLN A 531 -10.94 0.90 30.38
CA GLN A 531 -11.51 0.63 31.69
C GLN A 531 -10.62 1.15 32.81
N SER A 532 -11.23 1.50 33.95
CA SER A 532 -10.48 1.90 35.14
C SER A 532 -9.46 0.84 35.54
N GLY A 533 -8.20 1.23 35.68
CA GLY A 533 -7.09 0.33 35.97
C GLY A 533 -6.35 -0.22 34.74
N ASN A 534 -6.80 0.07 33.51
CA ASN A 534 -6.01 -0.18 32.31
C ASN A 534 -4.72 0.64 32.34
N LYS A 535 -3.60 0.00 32.00
CA LYS A 535 -2.29 0.63 31.92
C LYS A 535 -2.04 1.08 30.49
N ILE A 536 -1.95 2.39 30.29
CA ILE A 536 -1.48 2.98 29.03
C ILE A 536 -0.03 3.40 29.17
N LEU A 537 0.70 3.40 28.06
CA LEU A 537 2.06 3.92 28.02
C LEU A 537 2.02 5.44 28.13
N ASN A 538 2.72 5.96 29.14
CA ASN A 538 3.01 7.37 29.28
C ASN A 538 4.53 7.55 29.28
N TRP A 539 5.04 8.53 28.54
CA TRP A 539 6.46 8.83 28.55
C TRP A 539 6.83 9.57 29.85
N ALA A 540 7.41 8.85 30.81
CA ALA A 540 8.03 9.44 31.99
C ALA A 540 9.45 9.90 31.61
N GLY A 541 9.69 11.22 31.67
CA GLY A 541 10.94 11.81 31.19
C GLY A 541 12.19 11.28 31.91
N GLY A 542 13.23 11.03 31.11
CA GLY A 542 14.64 11.09 31.46
C GLY A 542 15.34 12.01 30.47
#